data_AF-A0AA90Q407-F1
#
_entry.id   AF-A0AA90Q407-F1
#
_cell.length_a   1.000
_cell.length_b   1.000
_cell.length_c   1.000
_cell.angle_alpha   90.00
_cell.angle_beta   90.00
_cell.angle_gamma   90.00
#
_symmetry.space_group_name_H-M   'P 1'
#
loop_
_entity.id
_entity.type
_entity.pdbx_description
1 polymer ?
#
loop_
_entity_poly.entity_id
_entity_poly.type
_entity_poly.pdbx_seq_one_letter_code
_entity_poly.pdbx_strand_id
1 'polypeptide(L)'
;MENFVTWPSGDCKPVLATELAPENLVRELGVVTFRDKDDLDWFEGAYLNIDEIGSILMMRHDNNPKGLTAFYVDYDCDPIFAEMLLIRHFKLLECNIAWRSSADLL
;
A
#
# COMPACT_ATOMS: atom_id res chain seq x y z
N MET A 1 7.89 -15.95 17.78
CA MET A 1 8.78 -14.82 17.49
C MET A 1 7.94 -13.91 16.62
N GLU A 2 7.42 -12.82 17.19
CA GLU A 2 6.66 -11.83 16.41
C GLU A 2 7.65 -11.13 15.50
N ASN A 3 7.59 -11.43 14.19
CA ASN A 3 8.32 -10.67 13.20
C ASN A 3 7.61 -9.33 13.06
N PHE A 4 7.95 -8.37 13.93
CA PHE A 4 7.59 -6.99 13.71
C PHE A 4 8.17 -6.59 12.36
N VAL A 5 7.30 -6.27 11.40
CA VAL A 5 7.74 -5.72 10.12
C VAL A 5 8.21 -4.30 10.40
N THR A 6 9.50 -4.15 10.63
CA THR A 6 10.13 -2.84 10.79
C THR A 6 10.49 -2.32 9.42
N TRP A 7 9.93 -1.17 9.05
CA TRP A 7 10.33 -0.43 7.87
C TRP A 7 11.82 -0.09 7.93
N PRO A 8 12.55 -0.05 6.79
CA PRO A 8 13.97 0.28 6.79
C PRO A 8 14.33 1.58 7.53
N SER A 9 13.50 2.64 7.44
CA SER A 9 13.67 3.89 8.20
C SER A 9 12.94 3.94 9.55
N GLY A 10 12.13 2.93 9.86
CA GLY A 10 11.28 2.89 11.06
C GLY A 10 9.97 3.66 10.93
N ASP A 11 9.74 4.35 9.80
CA ASP A 11 8.49 5.06 9.51
C ASP A 11 8.02 4.80 8.07
N CYS A 12 6.75 5.06 7.81
CA CYS A 12 6.14 4.88 6.48
C CYS A 12 5.16 6.00 6.16
N LYS A 13 4.87 6.15 4.86
CA LYS A 13 3.89 7.13 4.39
C LYS A 13 3.00 6.54 3.29
N PRO A 14 1.71 6.91 3.25
CA PRO A 14 0.83 6.52 2.16
C PRO A 14 1.18 7.33 0.90
N VAL A 15 1.19 6.68 -0.26
CA VAL A 15 1.48 7.34 -1.55
C VAL A 15 0.38 7.17 -2.59
N LEU A 16 -0.47 6.15 -2.43
CA LEU A 16 -1.53 5.82 -3.36
C LEU A 16 -2.68 5.13 -2.62
N ALA A 17 -3.92 5.33 -3.05
CA ALA A 17 -5.04 4.51 -2.62
C ALA A 17 -5.90 4.05 -3.79
N THR A 18 -6.39 2.81 -3.72
CA THR A 18 -7.22 2.17 -4.75
C THR A 18 -8.47 1.54 -4.14
N GLU A 19 -9.52 1.37 -4.95
CA GLU A 19 -10.74 0.63 -4.56
C GLU A 19 -10.55 -0.90 -4.61
N LEU A 20 -9.46 -1.38 -5.22
CA LEU A 20 -9.15 -2.80 -5.31
C LEU A 20 -8.74 -3.36 -3.93
N ALA A 21 -9.28 -4.52 -3.56
CA ALA A 21 -8.88 -5.22 -2.34
C ALA A 21 -7.43 -5.77 -2.43
N PRO A 22 -6.72 -5.92 -1.29
CA PRO A 22 -5.37 -6.46 -1.26
C PRO A 22 -5.25 -7.79 -2.03
N GLU A 23 -6.15 -8.74 -1.79
CA GLU A 23 -6.17 -10.05 -2.49
C GLU A 23 -6.17 -9.90 -4.02
N ASN A 24 -6.94 -8.96 -4.58
CA ASN A 24 -7.02 -8.73 -6.02
C ASN A 24 -5.72 -8.16 -6.60
N LEU A 25 -4.98 -7.38 -5.81
CA LEU A 25 -3.71 -6.77 -6.22
C LEU A 25 -2.58 -7.80 -6.26
N VAL A 26 -2.59 -8.76 -5.33
CA VAL A 26 -1.45 -9.66 -5.10
C VAL A 26 -1.62 -11.07 -5.64
N ARG A 27 -2.83 -11.46 -6.06
CA ARG A 27 -3.16 -12.83 -6.46
C ARG A 27 -2.18 -13.42 -7.47
N GLU A 28 -1.82 -12.67 -8.50
CA GLU A 28 -0.91 -13.12 -9.56
C GLU A 28 0.58 -12.98 -9.20
N LEU A 29 0.89 -12.34 -8.07
CA LEU A 29 2.26 -12.10 -7.58
C LEU A 29 2.74 -13.19 -6.60
N GLY A 30 1.87 -14.13 -6.23
CA GLY A 30 2.18 -15.16 -5.23
C GLY A 30 2.41 -14.59 -3.82
N VAL A 31 1.97 -13.36 -3.57
CA VAL A 31 2.05 -12.70 -2.27
C VAL A 31 0.79 -13.04 -1.47
N VAL A 32 0.98 -13.41 -0.21
CA VAL A 32 -0.09 -13.83 0.69
C VAL A 32 -0.63 -12.61 1.44
N THR A 33 -1.95 -12.49 1.50
CA THR A 33 -2.60 -11.49 2.36
C THR A 33 -2.64 -11.97 3.80
N PHE A 34 -2.68 -11.03 4.74
CA PHE A 34 -2.76 -11.29 6.16
C PHE A 34 -3.83 -10.42 6.80
N ARG A 35 -4.18 -10.79 8.03
CA ARG A 35 -5.14 -10.08 8.86
C ARG A 35 -4.45 -9.62 10.13
N ASP A 36 -4.55 -8.33 10.43
CA ASP A 36 -3.92 -7.75 11.62
C ASP A 36 -4.74 -6.57 12.16
N LYS A 37 -4.33 -6.02 13.30
CA LYS A 37 -5.01 -4.92 13.99
C LYS A 37 -4.00 -3.84 14.35
N ASP A 38 -4.26 -2.60 13.95
CA ASP A 38 -3.53 -1.44 14.45
C ASP A 38 -4.25 -0.78 15.64
N ASP A 39 -3.80 0.40 16.04
CA ASP A 39 -4.39 1.17 17.14
C ASP A 39 -5.81 1.67 16.84
N LEU A 40 -6.19 1.75 15.56
CA LEU A 40 -7.49 2.25 15.11
C LEU A 40 -8.47 1.11 14.83
N ASP A 41 -8.07 0.10 14.04
CA ASP A 41 -8.99 -0.91 13.51
C ASP A 41 -8.30 -2.21 13.05
N TRP A 42 -9.10 -3.24 12.77
CA TRP A 42 -8.65 -4.38 12.00
C TRP A 42 -8.48 -4.04 10.52
N PHE A 43 -7.48 -4.64 9.89
CA PHE A 43 -7.22 -4.45 8.47
C PHE A 43 -6.77 -5.75 7.80
N GLU A 44 -7.14 -5.90 6.53
CA GLU A 44 -6.48 -6.83 5.62
C GLU A 44 -5.26 -6.13 5.02
N GLY A 45 -4.13 -6.84 4.98
CA GLY A 45 -2.91 -6.30 4.39
C GLY A 45 -2.11 -7.30 3.59
N ALA A 46 -1.09 -6.79 2.92
CA ALA A 46 -0.09 -7.61 2.23
C ALA A 46 1.25 -6.86 2.19
N TYR A 47 2.33 -7.61 2.35
CA TYR A 47 3.69 -7.10 2.23
C TYR A 47 4.34 -7.63 0.96
N LEU A 48 5.01 -6.74 0.24
CA LEU A 48 5.84 -7.10 -0.89
C LEU A 48 7.08 -6.19 -0.96
N ASN A 49 8.04 -6.59 -1.78
CA ASN A 49 9.21 -5.79 -2.09
C ASN A 49 9.24 -5.57 -3.61
N ILE A 50 9.42 -4.33 -4.04
CA ILE A 50 9.57 -3.94 -5.44
C ILE A 50 10.97 -3.36 -5.59
N ASP A 51 11.84 -3.96 -6.41
CA ASP A 51 13.28 -3.62 -6.49
C ASP A 51 13.60 -2.12 -6.58
N GLU A 52 12.78 -1.34 -7.30
CA GLU A 52 12.98 0.10 -7.51
C GLU A 52 12.41 0.98 -6.38
N ILE A 53 11.57 0.43 -5.49
CA ILE A 53 10.91 1.17 -4.40
C ILE A 53 11.40 0.69 -3.02
N GLY A 54 11.60 -0.61 -2.87
CA GLY A 54 11.80 -1.30 -1.61
C GLY A 54 10.52 -1.95 -1.09
N SER A 55 10.44 -2.09 0.23
CA SER A 55 9.29 -2.65 0.92
C SER A 55 8.02 -1.84 0.64
N ILE A 56 6.90 -2.53 0.50
CA ILE A 56 5.56 -1.98 0.32
C ILE A 56 4.61 -2.70 1.26
N LEU A 57 3.67 -1.95 1.84
CA LEU A 57 2.58 -2.45 2.64
C LEU A 57 1.29 -1.95 2.04
N MET A 58 0.38 -2.87 1.77
CA MET A 58 -1.00 -2.55 1.46
C MET A 58 -1.86 -2.74 2.70
N MET A 59 -2.74 -1.79 2.99
CA MET A 59 -3.68 -1.91 4.10
C MET A 59 -5.08 -1.49 3.66
N ARG A 60 -6.06 -2.30 4.03
CA ARG A 60 -7.49 -2.00 3.92
C ARG A 60 -8.16 -2.22 5.26
N HIS A 61 -8.48 -1.14 5.96
CA HIS A 61 -9.23 -1.18 7.21
C HIS A 61 -10.70 -1.52 7.00
N ASP A 62 -11.29 -2.25 7.94
CA ASP A 62 -12.69 -2.68 7.90
C ASP A 62 -13.66 -1.51 7.92
N ASN A 63 -13.43 -0.55 8.80
CA ASN A 63 -14.31 0.58 9.01
C ASN A 63 -14.02 1.75 8.08
N ASN A 64 -13.13 1.59 7.08
CA ASN A 64 -13.00 2.58 6.02
C ASN A 64 -14.30 2.59 5.19
N PRO A 65 -15.11 3.67 5.22
CA PRO A 65 -16.42 3.69 4.56
C PRO A 65 -16.32 3.61 3.03
N LYS A 66 -15.15 3.93 2.47
CA LYS A 66 -14.86 3.81 1.04
C LYS A 66 -14.23 2.46 0.68
N GLY A 67 -13.84 1.65 1.66
CA GLY A 67 -13.19 0.36 1.45
C GLY A 67 -11.89 0.44 0.66
N LEU A 68 -11.13 1.53 0.81
CA LEU A 68 -9.91 1.75 0.04
C LEU A 68 -8.75 0.94 0.61
N THR A 69 -7.89 0.47 -0.29
CA THR A 69 -6.58 -0.07 0.01
C THR A 69 -5.54 1.03 -0.19
N ALA A 70 -4.83 1.38 0.87
CA ALA A 70 -3.72 2.33 0.82
C ALA A 70 -2.39 1.60 0.64
N PHE A 71 -1.49 2.18 -0.16
CA PHE A 71 -0.13 1.72 -0.34
C PHE A 71 0.82 2.60 0.46
N TYR A 72 1.57 1.97 1.35
CA TYR A 72 2.60 2.59 2.16
C TYR A 72 3.97 2.17 1.67
N VAL A 73 4.87 3.15 1.66
CA VAL A 73 6.29 2.98 1.37
C VAL A 73 7.10 3.57 2.51
N ASP A 74 8.40 3.27 2.53
CA ASP A 74 9.33 3.88 3.47
C ASP A 74 9.24 5.43 3.41
N TYR A 75 9.32 6.09 4.57
CA TYR A 75 9.19 7.54 4.66
C TYR A 75 10.21 8.30 3.78
N ASP A 76 11.41 7.75 3.59
CA ASP A 76 12.47 8.38 2.81
C ASP A 76 12.31 8.21 1.29
N CYS A 77 11.35 7.40 0.82
CA CYS A 77 11.08 7.24 -0.61
C CYS A 77 10.52 8.53 -1.24
N ASP A 78 10.89 8.84 -2.48
CA ASP A 78 10.21 9.89 -3.24
C ASP A 78 8.75 9.45 -3.52
N PRO A 79 7.74 10.21 -3.03
CA PRO A 79 6.35 9.79 -3.10
C PRO A 79 5.80 9.78 -4.53
N ILE A 80 6.21 10.72 -5.39
CA ILE A 80 5.76 10.81 -6.78
C ILE A 80 6.35 9.66 -7.60
N PHE A 81 7.64 9.37 -7.40
CA PHE A 81 8.31 8.26 -8.06
C PHE A 81 7.72 6.91 -7.64
N ALA A 82 7.51 6.70 -6.33
CA ALA A 82 6.90 5.48 -5.81
C ALA A 82 5.46 5.29 -6.31
N GLU A 83 4.64 6.35 -6.29
CA GLU A 83 3.28 6.35 -6.84
C GLU A 83 3.26 5.89 -8.31
N MET A 84 4.10 6.49 -9.15
CA MET A 84 4.20 6.15 -10.58
C MET A 84 4.59 4.68 -10.79
N LEU A 85 5.57 4.19 -10.03
CA LEU A 85 6.02 2.80 -10.13
C LEU A 85 4.95 1.82 -9.64
N LEU A 86 4.22 2.14 -8.58
CA LEU A 86 3.11 1.31 -8.08
C LEU A 86 1.99 1.21 -9.11
N ILE A 87 1.57 2.33 -9.72
CA ILE A 87 0.56 2.35 -10.79
C ILE A 87 0.99 1.43 -11.94
N ARG A 88 2.26 1.52 -12.35
CA ARG A 88 2.82 0.68 -13.42
C ARG A 88 2.90 -0.79 -13.03
N HIS A 89 3.39 -1.10 -11.82
CA HIS A 89 3.60 -2.46 -11.32
C HIS A 89 2.27 -3.23 -11.25
N PHE A 90 1.26 -2.60 -10.66
CA PHE A 90 -0.07 -3.18 -10.50
C PHE A 90 -1.00 -2.95 -11.69
N LYS A 91 -0.52 -2.26 -12.74
CA LYS A 91 -1.29 -1.92 -13.95
C LYS A 91 -2.62 -1.24 -13.60
N LEU A 92 -2.59 -0.34 -12.62
CA LEU A 92 -3.80 0.33 -12.13
C LEU A 92 -4.36 1.25 -13.20
N LEU A 93 -5.67 1.18 -13.41
CA LEU A 93 -6.39 2.11 -14.26
C LEU A 93 -6.75 3.35 -13.44
N GLU A 94 -6.83 4.50 -14.11
CA GLU A 94 -7.26 5.77 -13.51
C GLU A 94 -8.57 5.65 -12.73
N CYS A 95 -9.54 4.89 -13.26
CA CYS A 95 -10.83 4.67 -12.61
C CYS A 95 -10.76 3.83 -11.32
N ASN A 96 -9.64 3.18 -11.03
CA ASN A 96 -9.44 2.41 -9.81
C ASN A 96 -8.66 3.19 -8.75
N ILE A 97 -8.12 4.37 -9.09
CA ILE A 97 -7.29 5.17 -8.19
C ILE A 97 -8.17 6.22 -7.52
N ALA A 98 -8.27 6.13 -6.19
CA ALA A 98 -9.12 7.00 -5.37
C ALA A 98 -8.37 8.21 -4.81
N TRP A 99 -7.04 8.09 -4.63
CA TRP A 99 -6.19 9.15 -4.10
C TRP A 99 -4.72 8.95 -4.51
N ARG A 100 -3.98 10.04 -4.59
CA ARG A 100 -2.58 10.15 -4.99
C ARG A 100 -1.87 11.18 -4.12
N SER A 101 -0.66 10.86 -3.67
CA SER A 101 0.20 11.83 -3.00
C SER A 101 0.57 13.02 -3.88
N SER A 102 0.70 12.80 -5.19
CA SER A 102 1.05 13.85 -6.16
C SER A 102 -0.06 14.88 -6.35
N ALA A 103 -1.33 14.52 -6.11
CA ALA A 103 -2.47 15.42 -6.25
C ALA A 103 -2.52 16.49 -5.15
N ASP A 104 -1.91 16.23 -3.99
CA ASP A 104 -1.89 17.15 -2.85
C ASP A 104 -0.71 18.16 -2.93
N LEU A 105 0.15 18.04 -3.96
CA LEU A 105 1.30 18.93 -4.20
C LEU A 105 1.01 20.02 -5.25
N LEU A 106 -0.20 20.04 -5.83
CA LEU A 106 -0.67 21.02 -6.82
C LEU A 106 -1.66 22.01 -6.18
#